data_AF-A0A929GTY5-F1
#
_entry.id   AF-A0A929GTY5-F1
#
_cell.length_a   1.000
_cell.length_b   1.000
_cell.length_c   1.000
_cell.angle_alpha   90.00
_cell.angle_beta   90.00
_cell.angle_gamma   90.00
#
_symmetry.space_group_name_H-M   'P 1'
#
loop_
_entity.id
_entity.type
_entity.pdbx_description
1 polymer ?
#
loop_
_entity_poly.entity_id
_entity_poly.type
_entity_poly.pdbx_seq_one_letter_code
_entity_poly.pdbx_strand_id
1 'polypeptide(L)' 'MGIRLYNKPKPENPVLIAAWPGIGNIGIIAVDTLRGMVKAEEFGEIEPWDFFYPKKALIRDGELKELEFPSNKFY' A
#
# COMPACT_ATOMS: atom_id res chain seq x y z
N MET A 1 -6.69 -11.98 -7.57
CA MET A 1 -5.51 -11.12 -7.80
C MET A 1 -5.91 -9.93 -8.65
N GLY A 2 -6.18 -8.78 -8.02
CA GLY A 2 -6.66 -7.58 -8.70
C GLY A 2 -5.74 -6.38 -8.44
N ILE A 3 -5.52 -5.56 -9.45
CA ILE A 3 -4.97 -4.21 -9.29
C ILE A 3 -6.14 -3.26 -9.47
N ARG A 4 -6.30 -2.32 -8.54
CA ARG A 4 -7.30 -1.26 -8.62
C ARG A 4 -6.60 0.05 -8.89
N LEU A 5 -6.75 0.58 -10.10
CA LEU A 5 -6.21 1.89 -10.48
C LEU A 5 -7.33 2.92 -10.44
N TYR A 6 -7.14 3.98 -9.66
CA TYR A 6 -8.07 5.12 -9.60
C TYR A 6 -7.72 6.17 -10.65
N ASN A 7 -6.44 6.28 -11.00
CA ASN A 7 -5.94 7.14 -12.05
C ASN A 7 -4.86 6.39 -12.86
N LYS A 8 -4.62 6.83 -14.10
CA LYS A 8 -3.62 6.25 -15.00
C LYS A 8 -2.63 7.33 -15.43
N PRO A 9 -1.64 7.66 -14.59
CA PRO A 9 -0.62 8.63 -14.95
C PRO A 9 0.16 8.17 -16.19
N LYS A 10 0.59 9.12 -17.03
CA LYS A 10 1.40 8.89 -18.22
C LYS A 10 2.74 9.60 -18.11
N PRO A 11 3.63 9.17 -17.19
CA PRO A 11 4.92 9.80 -17.01
C PRO A 11 5.83 9.51 -18.20
N GLU A 12 6.72 10.45 -18.49
CA GLU A 12 7.80 10.25 -19.45
C GLU A 12 9.02 9.70 -18.71
N ASN A 13 9.46 8.48 -19.08
CA ASN A 13 10.61 7.77 -18.48
C ASN A 13 10.57 7.67 -16.93
N PRO A 14 9.52 7.07 -16.33
CA PRO A 14 9.42 6.96 -14.88
C PRO A 14 10.47 6.01 -14.28
N VAL A 15 10.84 6.27 -13.03
CA VAL A 15 11.58 5.34 -12.17
C VAL A 15 10.63 4.82 -11.10
N LEU A 16 10.46 3.50 -11.02
CA LEU A 16 9.69 2.86 -9.95
C LEU A 16 10.58 2.64 -8.74
N ILE A 17 10.18 3.18 -7.59
CA ILE A 17 10.81 2.91 -6.30
C ILE A 17 9.88 2.00 -5.51
N ALA A 18 10.31 0.77 -5.28
CA ALA A 18 9.58 -0.20 -4.47
C ALA A 18 10.23 -0.34 -3.09
N ALA A 19 9.43 -0.27 -2.03
CA ALA A 19 9.88 -0.52 -0.67
C ALA A 19 8.85 -1.37 0.08
N TRP A 20 9.37 -2.28 0.90
CA TRP A 20 8.58 -3.15 1.77
C TRP A 20 9.03 -2.98 3.22
N PRO A 21 8.19 -3.40 4.20
CA PRO A 21 8.60 -3.46 5.60
C PRO A 21 9.87 -4.29 5.79
N GLY A 22 10.72 -3.87 6.71
CA GLY A 22 12.03 -4.48 6.95
C GLY A 22 12.65 -4.00 8.26
N ILE A 23 13.93 -4.32 8.49
CA ILE A 23 14.63 -3.94 9.72
C ILE A 23 14.58 -2.43 9.93
N GLY A 24 14.04 -2.00 11.08
CA GLY A 24 13.89 -0.59 11.44
C GLY A 24 12.95 0.22 10.52
N ASN A 25 12.19 -0.42 9.62
CA ASN A 25 11.32 0.23 8.63
C ASN A 25 12.01 1.29 7.74
N ILE A 26 13.33 1.20 7.56
CA ILE A 26 14.12 2.22 6.86
C ILE A 26 13.59 2.47 5.45
N GLY A 27 13.31 1.40 4.69
CA GLY A 27 12.81 1.51 3.32
C GLY A 27 11.44 2.21 3.22
N ILE A 28 10.51 1.87 4.11
CA ILE A 28 9.18 2.49 4.15
C ILE A 28 9.27 3.96 4.55
N ILE A 29 10.09 4.29 5.55
CA ILE A 29 10.30 5.68 5.99
C ILE A 29 10.90 6.51 4.85
N ALA A 30 11.88 5.97 4.12
CA ALA A 30 12.50 6.67 3.00
C ALA A 30 11.51 6.96 1.87
N VAL A 31 10.72 5.97 1.45
CA VAL A 31 9.73 6.15 0.37
C VAL A 31 8.57 7.05 0.81
N ASP A 32 8.08 6.93 2.04
CA ASP A 32 7.01 7.82 2.54
C ASP A 32 7.50 9.28 2.65
N THR A 33 8.74 9.48 3.05
CA THR A 33 9.38 10.81 3.04
C THR A 33 9.43 11.38 1.62
N LEU A 34 9.91 10.60 0.64
CA LEU A 34 9.98 11.01 -0.76
C LEU A 34 8.59 11.34 -1.32
N ARG A 35 7.59 10.46 -1.08
CA ARG A 35 6.18 10.66 -1.45
C ARG A 35 5.68 12.03 -0.97
N GLY A 36 5.95 12.37 0.29
CA GLY A 36 5.59 13.68 0.86
C GLY A 36 6.33 14.85 0.20
N MET A 37 7.64 14.72 -0.04
CA MET A 37 8.45 15.77 -0.66
C MET A 37 8.01 16.11 -2.09
N VAL A 38 7.68 15.09 -2.89
CA VAL A 38 7.22 15.28 -4.28
C VAL A 38 5.70 15.48 -4.38
N LYS A 39 4.98 15.45 -3.25
CA LYS A 39 3.51 15.51 -3.19
C LYS A 39 2.84 14.48 -4.10
N ALA A 40 3.39 13.26 -4.10
CA ALA A 40 2.88 12.18 -4.92
C ALA A 40 1.44 11.82 -4.53
N GLU A 41 0.61 11.61 -5.54
CA GLU A 41 -0.82 11.33 -5.38
C GLU A 41 -1.08 9.84 -5.58
N GLU A 42 -1.85 9.25 -4.67
CA GLU A 42 -2.24 7.86 -4.79
C GLU A 42 -3.04 7.63 -6.09
N PHE A 43 -2.58 6.70 -6.93
CA PHE A 43 -3.25 6.38 -8.20
C PHE A 43 -3.71 4.92 -8.31
N GLY A 44 -3.38 4.09 -7.34
CA GLY A 44 -3.93 2.74 -7.27
C GLY A 44 -3.40 1.89 -6.13
N GLU A 45 -3.86 0.65 -6.10
CA GLU A 45 -3.51 -0.34 -5.09
C GLU A 45 -3.54 -1.78 -5.66
N ILE A 46 -2.87 -2.69 -4.96
CA ILE A 46 -2.95 -4.13 -5.18
C ILE A 46 -3.83 -4.74 -4.09
N GLU A 47 -4.84 -5.49 -4.49
CA GLU A 47 -5.73 -6.21 -3.58
C GLU A 47 -4.92 -7.22 -2.72
N PRO A 48 -4.97 -7.14 -1.38
CA PRO A 48 -4.00 -7.82 -0.51
C PRO A 48 -4.30 -9.30 -0.24
N TRP A 49 -5.53 -9.76 -0.51
CA TRP A 49 -6.07 -11.05 -0.03
C TRP A 49 -5.26 -12.28 -0.44
N ASP A 50 -4.65 -12.24 -1.61
CA ASP A 50 -3.87 -13.36 -2.17
C ASP A 50 -2.40 -13.36 -1.71
N PHE A 51 -1.95 -12.30 -1.03
CA PHE A 51 -0.53 -12.08 -0.73
C PHE A 51 -0.24 -11.99 0.77
N PHE A 52 -1.20 -11.52 1.56
CA PHE A 52 -0.99 -11.22 2.97
C PHE A 52 -2.08 -11.81 3.85
N TYR A 53 -1.68 -12.25 5.04
CA TYR A 53 -2.62 -12.44 6.13
C TYR A 53 -3.07 -11.07 6.68
N PRO A 54 -4.32 -10.95 7.17
CA PRO A 54 -4.74 -9.74 7.84
C PRO A 54 -3.89 -9.50 9.09
N LYS A 55 -3.43 -8.27 9.28
CA LYS A 55 -2.65 -7.86 10.46
C LYS A 55 -3.54 -7.61 11.69
N LYS A 56 -4.86 -7.46 11.49
CA LYS A 56 -5.84 -7.28 12.57
C LYS A 56 -7.20 -7.83 12.16
N ALA A 57 -7.92 -8.42 13.11
CA ALA A 57 -9.32 -8.77 12.96
C ALA A 57 -10.16 -8.02 14.01
N LEU A 58 -11.25 -7.38 13.58
CA LEU A 58 -12.22 -6.73 14.45
C LEU A 58 -13.40 -7.68 14.66
N ILE A 59 -13.57 -8.16 15.89
CA ILE A 59 -14.69 -9.03 16.27
C ILE A 59 -15.56 -8.29 17.28
N ARG A 60 -16.88 -8.29 17.04
CA ARG A 60 -17.86 -7.68 17.95
C ARG A 60 -19.09 -8.59 18.06
N ASP A 61 -19.52 -8.85 19.29
CA ASP A 61 -20.68 -9.69 19.60
C ASP A 61 -20.57 -11.10 18.98
N GLY A 62 -19.36 -11.64 18.90
CA GLY A 62 -19.07 -12.95 18.30
C GLY A 62 -18.98 -12.96 16.77
N GLU A 63 -19.16 -11.82 16.09
CA GLU A 63 -19.11 -11.71 14.63
C GLU A 63 -17.84 -11.00 14.15
N LEU A 64 -17.25 -11.51 13.06
CA LEU A 64 -16.16 -10.83 12.35
C LEU A 64 -16.73 -9.62 11.61
N LYS A 65 -16.30 -8.42 11.99
CA LYS A 65 -16.73 -7.16 11.38
C LYS A 65 -15.79 -6.67 10.29
N GLU A 66 -14.48 -6.78 10.52
CA GLU A 66 -13.48 -6.27 9.58
C GLU A 66 -12.14 -7.01 9.70
N LEU A 67 -11.42 -7.08 8.58
CA LEU A 67 -10.04 -7.53 8.50
C LEU A 67 -9.18 -6.39 7.98
N GLU A 68 -8.14 -6.03 8.71
CA GLU A 68 -7.17 -5.02 8.30
C GLU A 68 -5.97 -5.71 7.66
N PHE A 69 -5.61 -5.32 6.44
CA PHE A 69 -4.46 -5.88 5.70
C PHE A 69 -3.30 -4.89 5.62
N PRO A 70 -2.07 -5.36 5.32
CA PRO A 70 -0.98 -4.48 4.91
C PRO A 70 -1.36 -3.64 3.67
N SER A 71 -0.91 -2.38 3.63
CA SER A 71 -1.17 -1.49 2.49
C SER A 71 -0.29 -1.84 1.30
N ASN A 72 -0.86 -1.84 0.09
CA ASN A 72 -0.13 -2.08 -1.15
C ASN A 72 -0.51 -1.02 -2.19
N LYS A 73 0.00 0.20 -2.02
CA LYS A 73 -0.44 1.39 -2.78
C LYS A 73 0.62 1.87 -3.77
N PHE A 74 0.16 2.51 -4.84
CA PHE A 74 0.96 3.23 -5.81
C PHE A 74 0.71 4.73 -5.68
N TYR A 75 1.80 5.49 -5.69
CA TYR A 75 1.84 6.95 -5.58
C TYR A 75 2.66 7.53 -6.73
#